data_AF-A0A7C3KIK8-F1
#
_entry.id   AF-A0A7C3KIK8-F1
#
_cell.length_a   1.000
_cell.length_b   1.000
_cell.length_c   1.000
_cell.angle_alpha   90.00
_cell.angle_beta   90.00
_cell.angle_gamma   90.00
#
_symmetry.space_group_name_H-M   'P 1'
#
loop_
_entity.id
_entity.type
_entity.pdbx_description
1 polymer ?
#
loop_
_entity_poly.entity_id
_entity_poly.type
_entity_poly.pdbx_seq_one_letter_code
_entity_poly.pdbx_strand_id
1 'polypeptide(L)' 'MVTVEAQRDLTFSLNHSTICLSGVSPNQTLLEYLRLTGYVGTKEGCGDGDCGACTVVLIGADEQGKPQPTQYPN' A
#
# COMPACT_ATOMS: atom_id res chain seq x y z
N MET A 1 31.26 -3.97 8.06
CA MET A 1 29.81 -4.23 8.11
C MET A 1 29.13 -3.00 7.51
N VAL A 2 28.84 -3.04 6.20
CA VAL A 2 28.19 -1.93 5.49
C VAL A 2 26.69 -2.19 5.57
N THR A 3 25.95 -1.37 6.31
CA THR A 3 24.48 -1.36 6.27
C THR A 3 24.06 -0.53 5.07
N VAL A 4 23.60 -1.19 4.01
CA VAL A 4 22.94 -0.52 2.89
C VAL A 4 21.49 -0.27 3.32
N GLU A 5 21.26 0.84 4.00
CA GLU A 5 19.91 1.38 4.16
C GLU A 5 19.52 1.95 2.79
N ALA A 6 18.91 1.13 1.94
CA ALA A 6 18.33 1.60 0.69
C ALA A 6 17.12 2.48 1.03
N GLN A 7 17.38 3.75 1.35
CA GLN A 7 16.37 4.77 1.57
C GLN A 7 15.62 4.97 0.24
N ARG A 8 14.52 4.25 0.06
CA ARG A 8 13.62 4.42 -1.08
C ARG A 8 12.44 5.24 -0.62
N ASP A 9 12.26 6.38 -1.26
CA ASP A 9 11.04 7.15 -1.11
C ASP A 9 9.91 6.44 -1.86
N LEU A 10 8.76 6.32 -1.23
CA LEU A 10 7.57 5.69 -1.78
C LEU A 10 6.45 6.71 -1.81
N THR A 11 5.90 6.93 -3.01
CA THR A 11 4.74 7.79 -3.21
C THR A 11 3.57 6.97 -3.77
N PHE A 12 2.41 7.07 -3.14
CA PHE A 12 1.19 6.43 -3.61
C PHE A 12 -0.05 7.24 -3.22
N SER A 13 -1.21 6.90 -3.80
CA SER A 13 -2.50 7.50 -3.46
C SER A 13 -3.28 6.57 -2.54
N LEU A 14 -3.79 7.12 -1.44
CA LEU A 14 -4.66 6.42 -0.49
C LEU A 14 -5.94 7.24 -0.31
N ASN A 15 -7.09 6.69 -0.70
CA ASN A 15 -8.39 7.35 -0.57
C ASN A 15 -8.35 8.82 -1.05
N HIS A 16 -7.80 9.03 -2.25
CA HIS A 16 -7.63 10.34 -2.90
C HIS A 16 -6.56 11.26 -2.29
N SER A 17 -5.85 10.82 -1.26
CA SER A 17 -4.75 11.57 -0.65
C SER A 17 -3.40 11.03 -1.12
N THR A 18 -2.51 11.91 -1.60
CA THR A 18 -1.13 11.54 -1.93
C THR A 18 -0.31 11.39 -0.66
N ILE A 19 0.27 10.21 -0.48
CA ILE A 19 1.16 9.88 0.62
C ILE A 19 2.59 9.80 0.08
N CYS A 20 3.52 10.51 0.73
CA CYS A 20 4.96 10.42 0.47
C CYS A 20 5.64 9.88 1.73
N LEU A 21 6.28 8.72 1.62
CA LEU A 21 6.99 8.09 2.73
C LEU A 21 8.49 8.03 2.41
N SER A 22 9.31 8.21 3.43
CA SER A 22 10.77 8.01 3.36
C SER A 22 11.19 7.04 4.46
N GLY A 23 12.21 6.22 4.20
CA GLY A 23 12.77 5.31 5.20
C GLY A 23 11.84 4.17 5.62
N VAL A 24 10.94 3.75 4.73
CA VAL A 24 10.00 2.64 5.00
C VAL A 24 10.76 1.32 4.94
N SER A 25 10.53 0.44 5.92
CA SER A 25 11.06 -0.92 5.89
C SER A 25 10.43 -1.70 4.73
N PRO A 26 11.20 -2.41 3.89
CA PRO A 26 10.65 -3.30 2.87
C PRO A 26 9.76 -4.43 3.41
N ASN A 27 9.86 -4.73 4.71
CA ASN A 27 9.06 -5.74 5.37
C ASN A 27 7.77 -5.18 5.98
N GLN A 28 7.58 -3.85 6.00
CA GLN A 28 6.35 -3.27 6.51
C GLN A 28 5.21 -3.55 5.53
N THR A 29 4.13 -4.14 6.04
CA THR A 29 2.96 -4.47 5.22
C THR A 29 2.04 -3.26 5.04
N LEU A 30 1.25 -3.25 3.96
CA LEU A 30 0.23 -2.23 3.74
C LEU A 30 -0.80 -2.21 4.88
N LEU A 31 -1.19 -3.37 5.40
CA LEU A 31 -2.14 -3.48 6.51
C LEU A 31 -1.61 -2.80 7.78
N GLU A 32 -0.35 -3.04 8.14
CA GLU A 32 0.29 -2.37 9.29
C GLU A 32 0.30 -0.86 9.09
N TYR A 33 0.72 -0.39 7.91
CA TYR A 33 0.74 1.04 7.59
C TYR A 33 -0.65 1.68 7.73
N LEU A 34 -1.69 1.08 7.15
CA LEU A 34 -3.06 1.60 7.21
C LEU A 34 -3.56 1.72 8.66
N ARG A 35 -3.34 0.69 9.47
CA ARG A 35 -3.77 0.68 10.88
C ARG A 35 -3.00 1.70 11.71
N LEU A 36 -1.68 1.81 11.53
CA LEU A 36 -0.83 2.79 12.23
C LEU A 36 -1.19 4.23 11.89
N THR A 37 -1.71 4.48 10.68
CA THR A 37 -2.10 5.81 10.20
C THR A 37 -3.59 6.12 10.38
N GLY A 38 -4.33 5.29 11.13
CA GLY A 38 -5.71 5.56 11.52
C GLY A 38 -6.79 5.00 10.59
N TYR A 39 -6.40 4.33 9.49
CA TYR A 39 -7.33 3.60 8.61
C TYR A 39 -7.65 2.22 9.20
N VAL A 40 -8.50 2.20 10.23
CA VAL A 40 -8.81 0.99 11.02
C VAL A 40 -9.95 0.14 10.46
N GLY A 41 -10.51 0.50 9.30
CA GLY A 41 -11.59 -0.26 8.65
C GLY A 41 -11.13 -1.65 8.20
N THR A 42 -9.98 -1.72 7.54
CA THR A 42 -9.31 -2.94 7.12
C THR A 42 -8.75 -3.70 8.33
N LYS A 43 -9.00 -5.01 8.42
CA LYS A 43 -8.70 -5.81 9.62
C LYS A 43 -7.59 -6.81 9.36
N GLU A 44 -6.85 -7.13 10.41
CA GLU A 44 -6.03 -8.33 10.45
C GLU A 44 -6.92 -9.53 10.79
N GLY A 45 -6.77 -10.60 10.01
CA GLY A 45 -7.41 -11.89 10.27
C GLY A 45 -6.36 -12.99 10.38
N CYS A 46 -6.31 -13.88 9.39
CA CYS A 46 -5.39 -15.03 9.38
C CYS A 46 -3.90 -14.69 9.16
N GLY A 47 -3.58 -13.55 8.54
CA GLY A 47 -2.19 -13.13 8.28
C GLY A 47 -1.53 -13.78 7.07
N ASP A 48 -2.16 -14.78 6.44
CA ASP A 48 -1.67 -15.50 5.26
C ASP A 48 -2.49 -15.22 3.98
N GLY A 49 -3.69 -14.64 4.11
CA GLY A 49 -4.52 -14.19 2.99
C GLY A 49 -5.84 -14.96 2.81
N ASP A 50 -6.11 -16.01 3.57
CA ASP A 50 -7.28 -16.88 3.36
C ASP A 50 -8.65 -16.24 3.66
N CYS A 51 -8.72 -15.37 4.67
CA CYS A 51 -10.01 -14.85 5.17
C CYS A 51 -10.53 -13.58 4.48
N GLY A 52 -9.68 -12.89 3.71
CA GLY A 52 -10.04 -11.62 3.06
C GLY A 52 -10.33 -10.44 3.99
N ALA A 53 -10.11 -10.54 5.31
CA ALA A 53 -10.38 -9.46 6.26
C ALA A 53 -9.59 -8.16 5.97
N CYS A 54 -8.44 -8.29 5.29
CA CYS A 54 -7.58 -7.20 4.89
C CYS A 54 -7.73 -6.77 3.41
N THR A 55 -8.82 -7.15 2.74
CA THR A 55 -9.04 -6.85 1.31
C THR A 55 -9.06 -5.35 1.03
N VAL A 56 -8.38 -4.93 -0.04
CA VAL A 56 -8.34 -3.55 -0.54
C VAL A 56 -8.42 -3.54 -2.07
N VAL A 57 -8.71 -2.37 -2.64
CA VAL A 57 -8.67 -2.15 -4.09
C VAL A 57 -7.33 -1.51 -4.47
N LEU A 58 -6.64 -2.11 -5.44
CA LEU A 58 -5.45 -1.52 -6.07
C LEU A 58 -5.83 -0.98 -7.44
N ILE A 59 -5.45 0.28 -7.70
CA ILE A 59 -5.68 0.95 -8.98
C ILE A 59 -4.32 1.22 -9.61
N GLY A 60 -4.08 0.66 -10.79
CA GLY A 60 -2.90 0.96 -11.57
C GLY A 60 -2.91 2.42 -12.03
N ALA A 61 -1.75 3.06 -12.00
CA ALA A 61 -1.57 4.39 -12.56
C ALA A 61 -0.79 4.32 -13.87
N ASP A 62 -1.09 5.22 -14.80
CA ASP A 62 -0.25 5.43 -15.97
C ASP A 62 1.06 6.16 -15.63
N GLU A 63 1.91 6.40 -16.64
CA GLU A 63 3.17 7.13 -16.51
C GLU A 63 3.00 8.57 -15.99
N GLN A 64 1.77 9.10 -16.06
CA GLN A 64 1.40 10.45 -15.62
C GLN A 64 0.83 10.44 -14.19
N GLY A 65 0.80 9.28 -13.54
CA GLY A 65 0.25 9.11 -12.19
C GLY A 65 -1.28 9.15 -12.14
N LYS A 66 -1.98 9.10 -13.29
CA LYS A 66 -3.44 9.09 -13.32
C LYS A 66 -3.95 7.67 -13.12
N PRO A 67 -4.98 7.47 -12.27
CA PRO A 67 -5.61 6.17 -12.12
C PRO A 67 -6.17 5.74 -13.48
N GLN A 68 -5.73 4.58 -13.95
CA GLN A 68 -6.31 4.03 -15.17
C GLN A 68 -7.72 3.54 -14.85
N PRO A 69 -8.71 3.79 -15.72
CA PRO A 69 -10.02 3.17 -15.60
C PRO A 69 -9.82 1.66 -15.51
N THR A 70 -10.34 1.04 -14.46
CA THR A 70 -10.30 -0.41 -14.31
C THR A 70 -11.14 -1.03 -15.42
N GLN A 71 -10.52 -1.30 -16.57
CA GLN A 71 -11.15 -2.16 -17.56
C GLN A 71 -11.04 -3.58 -17.01
N TYR A 72 -12.14 -4.05 -16.41
CA TYR A 72 -12.28 -5.45 -16.04
C TYR A 72 -12.16 -6.27 -17.33
N PRO A 73 -11.12 -7.10 -17.51
CA PRO A 73 -11.07 -7.98 -18.66
C PRO A 73 -12.21 -9.00 -18.49
N ASN A 74 -13.08 -9.12 -19.50
CA ASN A 74 -13.98 -10.27 -19.62
C ASN A 74 -13.14 -11.55 -19.72
#